data_AF-A0AAJ4W4P7-F1
#
_entry.id   AF-A0AAJ4W4P7-F1
#
_cell.length_a   1.000
_cell.length_b   1.000
_cell.length_c   1.000
_cell.angle_alpha   90.00
_cell.angle_beta   90.00
_cell.angle_gamma   90.00
#
_symmetry.space_group_name_H-M   'P 1'
#
loop_
_entity.id
_entity.type
_entity.pdbx_description
1 polymer ?
#
loop_
_entity_poly.entity_id
_entity_poly.type
_entity_poly.pdbx_seq_one_letter_code
_entity_poly.pdbx_strand_id
1 'polypeptide(L)'
;MKIAKIILTIATLFFMGWALMESSKDQPKIWVQVVGVALFFFSMARLMQKTPSNTRQQGPAEREFDAGIKKDLINQAKEEEKDA
;
A
#
# COMPACT_ATOMS: atom_id res chain seq x y z
N MET A 1 -3.69 -18.34 -11.32
CA MET A 1 -3.28 -16.91 -11.37
C MET A 1 -2.38 -16.52 -12.56
N LYS A 2 -2.21 -17.35 -13.60
CA LYS A 2 -1.37 -17.00 -14.78
C LYS A 2 -2.17 -16.31 -15.88
N ILE A 3 -3.38 -16.80 -16.15
CA ILE A 3 -4.31 -16.24 -17.14
C ILE A 3 -4.72 -14.82 -16.78
N ALA A 4 -5.07 -14.56 -15.52
CA ALA A 4 -5.40 -13.20 -15.06
C ALA A 4 -4.23 -12.22 -15.23
N LYS A 5 -2.97 -12.66 -15.04
CA LYS A 5 -1.79 -11.83 -15.31
C LYS A 5 -1.63 -11.55 -16.79
N ILE A 6 -1.80 -12.56 -17.65
CA ILE A 6 -1.71 -12.41 -19.11
C ILE A 6 -2.78 -11.45 -19.64
N ILE A 7 -4.04 -11.60 -19.19
CA ILE A 7 -5.14 -10.71 -19.57
C ILE A 7 -4.83 -9.27 -19.14
N LEU A 8 -4.32 -9.09 -17.93
CA LEU A 8 -3.98 -7.76 -17.41
C LEU A 8 -2.82 -7.14 -18.22
N THR A 9 -1.81 -7.91 -18.59
CA THR A 9 -0.72 -7.43 -19.44
C THR A 9 -1.21 -7.01 -20.83
N ILE A 10 -2.05 -7.83 -21.48
CA ILE A 10 -2.60 -7.53 -22.80
C ILE A 10 -3.49 -6.27 -22.75
N ALA A 11 -4.36 -6.17 -21.74
CA ALA A 11 -5.20 -4.99 -21.54
C ALA A 11 -4.36 -3.72 -21.32
N THR A 12 -3.26 -3.83 -20.55
CA THR A 12 -2.35 -2.71 -20.29
C THR A 12 -1.64 -2.27 -21.57
N LEU A 13 -1.09 -3.20 -22.36
CA LEU A 13 -0.43 -2.89 -23.63
C LEU A 13 -1.39 -2.26 -24.64
N PHE A 14 -2.63 -2.77 -24.72
CA PHE A 14 -3.67 -2.23 -25.59
C PHE A 14 -4.05 -0.80 -25.17
N PHE A 15 -4.25 -0.57 -23.88
CA PHE A 15 -4.57 0.75 -23.34
C PHE A 15 -3.42 1.75 -23.55
N MET A 16 -2.17 1.29 -23.41
CA MET A 16 -0.97 2.11 -23.59
C MET A 16 -0.78 2.52 -25.06
N GLY A 17 -0.99 1.59 -26.01
CA GLY A 17 -0.97 1.90 -27.45
C GLY A 17 -2.11 2.84 -27.87
N TRP A 18 -3.32 2.63 -27.33
CA TRP A 18 -4.46 3.50 -27.59
C TRP A 18 -4.26 4.92 -27.02
N ALA A 19 -3.73 5.03 -25.80
CA ALA A 19 -3.43 6.30 -25.15
C ALA A 19 -2.37 7.11 -25.91
N LEU A 20 -1.34 6.45 -26.44
CA LEU A 20 -0.32 7.09 -27.29
C LEU A 20 -0.93 7.62 -28.59
N MET A 21 -1.81 6.85 -29.24
CA MET A 21 -2.46 7.27 -30.48
C MET A 21 -3.44 8.42 -30.28
N GLU A 22 -4.13 8.45 -29.13
CA GLU A 22 -5.05 9.54 -28.79
C GLU A 22 -4.30 10.82 -28.38
N SER A 23 -3.11 10.69 -27.78
CA SER A 23 -2.27 11.83 -27.40
C SER A 23 -1.64 12.57 -28.60
N SER A 24 -1.56 11.92 -29.77
CA SER A 24 -1.00 12.51 -31.00
C SER A 24 -2.03 13.21 -31.89
N LYS A 25 -3.30 13.30 -31.47
CA LYS A 25 -4.34 14.04 -32.21
C LYS A 25 -4.35 15.51 -31.81
N ASP A 26 -4.59 16.38 -32.80
CA ASP A 26 -4.68 17.84 -32.63
C ASP A 26 -5.78 18.30 -31.65
N GLN A 27 -6.76 17.44 -31.34
CA GLN A 27 -7.75 17.67 -30.30
C GLN A 27 -7.65 16.57 -29.24
N PRO A 28 -6.75 16.70 -28.26
CA PRO A 28 -6.67 15.75 -27.16
C PRO A 28 -8.00 15.77 -26.40
N LYS A 29 -8.66 14.62 -26.30
CA LYS A 29 -9.92 14.51 -25.56
C LYS A 29 -9.64 14.69 -24.07
N ILE A 30 -10.00 15.84 -23.51
CA ILE A 30 -9.84 16.18 -22.07
C ILE A 30 -10.31 15.04 -21.16
N TRP A 31 -11.37 14.33 -21.54
CA TRP A 31 -11.90 13.22 -20.75
C TRP A 31 -10.89 12.06 -20.56
N VAL A 32 -10.06 11.79 -21.56
CA VAL A 32 -8.99 10.76 -21.47
C VAL A 32 -7.91 11.21 -20.49
N GLN A 33 -7.61 12.50 -20.46
CA GLN A 33 -6.64 13.09 -19.54
C GLN A 33 -7.14 13.03 -18.09
N VAL A 34 -8.42 13.36 -17.86
CA VAL A 34 -9.07 13.24 -16.54
C VAL A 34 -9.07 11.80 -16.04
N VAL A 35 -9.41 10.84 -16.92
CA VAL A 35 -9.37 9.41 -16.59
C VAL A 35 -7.94 8.93 -16.31
N GLY A 36 -6.96 9.41 -17.08
CA GLY A 36 -5.55 9.09 -16.87
C GLY A 36 -5.03 9.56 -15.50
N VAL A 37 -5.37 10.80 -15.10
CA VAL A 37 -5.01 11.34 -13.79
C VAL A 37 -5.70 10.55 -12.67
N ALA A 38 -6.99 10.24 -12.81
CA ALA A 38 -7.72 9.45 -11.82
C ALA A 38 -7.12 8.04 -11.63
N LEU A 39 -6.76 7.36 -12.72
CA LEU A 39 -6.11 6.05 -12.69
C LEU A 39 -4.72 6.12 -12.07
N PHE A 40 -3.97 7.18 -12.33
CA PHE A 40 -2.65 7.40 -11.72
C PHE A 40 -2.75 7.52 -10.20
N PHE A 41 -3.61 8.40 -9.69
CA PHE A 41 -3.80 8.58 -8.24
C PHE A 41 -4.36 7.32 -7.58
N PHE A 42 -5.30 6.62 -8.23
CA PHE A 42 -5.82 5.35 -7.73
C PHE A 42 -4.73 4.28 -7.64
N SER A 43 -3.89 4.17 -8.67
CA SER A 43 -2.77 3.23 -8.69
C SER A 43 -1.75 3.55 -7.61
N MET A 44 -1.43 4.84 -7.43
CA MET A 44 -0.52 5.31 -6.39
C MET A 44 -1.06 5.01 -4.99
N ALA A 45 -2.35 5.27 -4.74
CA ALA A 45 -3.02 4.94 -3.48
C ALA A 45 -2.99 3.43 -3.19
N ARG A 46 -3.27 2.60 -4.21
CA ARG A 46 -3.24 1.13 -4.09
C ARG A 46 -1.83 0.59 -3.83
N LEU A 47 -0.80 1.22 -4.42
CA LEU A 47 0.60 0.86 -4.17
C LEU A 47 1.04 1.27 -2.77
N MET A 48 0.63 2.45 -2.29
CA MET A 48 0.89 2.91 -0.91
C MET A 48 0.26 1.99 0.14
N GLN A 49 -0.92 1.44 -0.12
CA GLN A 49 -1.53 0.42 0.77
C GLN A 49 -0.69 -0.86 0.89
N LYS A 50 0.16 -1.15 -0.09
CA LYS A 50 1.07 -2.31 -0.09
C LYS A 50 2.50 -1.97 0.31
N THR A 51 2.78 -0.72 0.67
CA THR A 51 4.09 -0.35 1.21
C THR A 51 4.29 -1.09 2.54
N PRO A 52 5.33 -1.93 2.67
CA PRO A 52 5.53 -2.84 3.81
C PRO A 52 5.77 -2.14 5.15
N SER A 53 5.81 -0.81 5.19
CA SER A 53 5.89 -0.01 6.41
C SER A 53 4.72 -0.24 7.37
N ASN A 54 3.56 -0.70 6.92
CA ASN A 54 2.41 -1.02 7.79
C ASN A 54 2.32 -2.49 8.19
N THR A 55 3.22 -3.33 7.68
CA THR A 55 3.41 -4.69 8.18
C THR A 55 4.69 -4.68 8.98
N ARG A 56 4.70 -4.03 10.15
CA ARG A 56 5.74 -4.26 11.15
C ARG A 56 5.57 -5.70 11.63
N GLN A 57 6.14 -6.62 10.87
CA GLN A 57 6.30 -8.00 11.28
C GLN A 57 7.35 -7.95 12.38
N GLN A 58 6.92 -7.64 13.61
CA GLN A 58 7.82 -7.62 14.76
C GLN A 58 8.56 -8.95 14.77
N GLY A 59 9.89 -8.89 14.65
CA GLY A 59 10.73 -10.08 14.69
C GLY A 59 10.46 -10.85 15.99
N PRO A 60 10.74 -12.16 16.06
CA PRO A 60 10.61 -12.93 17.30
C PRO A 60 11.28 -12.22 18.49
N ALA A 61 12.46 -11.65 18.28
CA ALA A 61 13.21 -10.90 19.29
C ALA A 61 12.55 -9.57 19.72
N GLU A 62 11.91 -8.83 18.80
CA GLU A 62 11.21 -7.59 19.16
C GLU A 62 9.96 -7.87 20.00
N ARG A 63 9.26 -8.99 19.72
CA ARG A 63 8.09 -9.41 20.50
C ARG A 63 8.45 -9.85 21.91
N GLU A 64 9.58 -10.54 22.08
CA GLU A 64 10.07 -10.96 23.39
C GLU A 64 10.54 -9.78 24.24
N PHE A 65 11.20 -8.79 23.63
CA PHE A 65 11.60 -7.56 24.31
C PHE A 65 10.38 -6.73 24.75
N ASP A 66 9.44 -6.44 23.84
CA ASP A 66 8.23 -5.66 24.16
C ASP A 66 7.37 -6.33 25.25
N ALA A 67 7.25 -7.67 25.21
CA ALA A 67 6.51 -8.42 26.22
C ALA A 67 7.19 -8.40 27.60
N GLY A 68 8.52 -8.45 27.64
CA GLY A 68 9.31 -8.32 28.87
C GLY A 68 9.12 -6.95 29.51
N ILE A 69 9.33 -5.88 28.74
CA ILE A 69 9.16 -4.50 29.22
C ILE A 69 7.73 -4.24 29.72
N LYS A 70 6.71 -4.72 28.98
CA LYS A 70 5.31 -4.57 29.41
C LYS A 70 5.04 -5.28 30.74
N LYS A 71 5.64 -6.44 30.97
CA LYS A 71 5.46 -7.22 32.20
C LYS A 71 6.10 -6.53 33.40
N ASP A 72 7.29 -5.96 33.21
CA ASP A 72 8.00 -5.22 34.26
C ASP A 72 7.25 -3.95 34.66
N LEU A 73 6.72 -3.20 33.69
CA LEU A 73 5.90 -2.01 33.96
C LEU A 73 4.62 -2.34 34.74
N ILE A 74 3.96 -3.46 34.44
CA ILE A 74 2.76 -3.90 35.16
C ILE A 74 3.10 -4.32 36.59
N ASN A 75 4.23 -4.98 36.80
CA ASN A 75 4.68 -5.37 38.13
C ASN A 75 5.05 -4.15 38.96
N GLN A 76 5.77 -3.19 38.37
CA GLN A 76 6.11 -1.93 39.02
C GLN A 76 4.86 -1.14 39.42
N ALA A 77 3.87 -1.01 38.53
CA ALA A 77 2.60 -0.36 38.86
C ALA A 77 1.82 -1.08 39.98
N LYS A 78 1.88 -2.42 40.03
CA LYS A 78 1.26 -3.20 41.11
C LYS A 78 1.98 -3.10 42.45
N GLU A 79 3.30 -2.91 42.42
CA GLU A 79 4.10 -2.66 43.62
C GLU A 79 3.79 -1.26 44.16
N GLU A 80 3.74 -0.25 43.29
CA GLU A 80 3.34 1.12 43.65
C GLU A 80 1.89 1.22 44.17
N GLU A 81 0.95 0.44 43.65
CA GLU A 81 -0.44 0.38 44.16
C GLU A 81 -0.56 -0.39 45.50
N LYS A 82 0.35 -1.33 45.79
CA LYS A 82 0.36 -2.07 47.05
C LYS A 82 1.00 -1.29 48.21
N ASP A 83 1.90 -0.37 47.89
CA ASP A 83 2.59 0.48 48.86
C ASP A 83 1.89 1.82 49.11
N ALA A 84 0.72 2.07 48.48
CA ALA A 84 -0.16 3.22 48.66
C ALA A 84 -1.40 2.89 49.52
#